data_AF-A0A413T2R9-F1
#
_entry.id   AF-A0A413T2R9-F1
#
_cell.length_a   1.000
_cell.length_b   1.000
_cell.length_c   1.000
_cell.angle_alpha   90.00
_cell.angle_beta   90.00
_cell.angle_gamma   90.00
#
_symmetry.space_group_name_H-M   'P 1'
#
loop_
_entity.id
_entity.type
_entity.pdbx_description
1 polymer ?
#
loop_
_entity_poly.entity_id
_entity_poly.type
_entity_poly.pdbx_seq_one_letter_code
_entity_poly.pdbx_strand_id
1 'polypeptide(L)'
;MKKNWIYFLCMALPLGLGLTACDNNDDPDGPGTDPIPTQTLGAYVINTGNWGANNGSLQWYDTQAGTISGDIYEAQNGKGIGDIEDLCVYGSKLYAIGSTSSKIDILDRNGKLLKSLPMTNEEGKPIEPRRAVGAEGCVFFTAYDGTVSKLDTLTQTVTAKVEVGAYPEALAYTDGKLYINLSGYGKGNQVAVVNTATMTKTKDIEVKLNPSYQCLRGDDGAIYVVSFGNYAGKPGLAESDYIYQTLQRIDPATDQVEDLCKATYIANKGNKMYILYSEYYLPETRGCFVYDLETKEEKTFVDISDIPSPNGIAVDPVTEDVYIINQPYGALCELYIYGSDGTFKKKVETGIYTTNVRFVTE
;
A
#
# COMPACT_ATOMS: atom_id res chain seq x y z
N MET A 1 -61.06 -44.58 61.07
CA MET A 1 -59.91 -45.49 60.91
C MET A 1 -58.76 -44.72 60.28
N LYS A 2 -57.64 -44.63 61.01
CA LYS A 2 -56.25 -44.27 60.63
C LYS A 2 -55.96 -42.96 59.83
N LYS A 3 -55.53 -41.94 60.59
CA LYS A 3 -54.38 -41.00 60.47
C LYS A 3 -54.06 -40.25 59.15
N ASN A 4 -54.15 -38.90 59.23
CA ASN A 4 -53.22 -37.80 58.86
C ASN A 4 -52.11 -38.07 57.80
N TRP A 5 -51.81 -37.21 56.82
CA TRP A 5 -51.49 -35.77 56.90
C TRP A 5 -51.56 -35.05 55.53
N ILE A 6 -51.79 -33.73 55.64
CA ILE A 6 -51.44 -32.55 54.82
C ILE A 6 -50.46 -32.77 53.64
N TYR A 7 -50.78 -32.22 52.45
CA TYR A 7 -50.05 -31.09 51.82
C TYR A 7 -50.83 -30.53 50.61
N PHE A 8 -51.05 -29.21 50.65
CA PHE A 8 -51.52 -28.35 49.57
C PHE A 8 -50.41 -28.23 48.52
N LEU A 9 -50.71 -28.40 47.23
CA LEU A 9 -49.90 -27.83 46.16
C LEU A 9 -50.81 -27.43 44.98
N CYS A 10 -50.94 -26.12 44.79
CA CYS A 10 -51.62 -25.51 43.65
C CYS A 10 -50.80 -25.71 42.36
N MET A 11 -51.51 -25.94 41.27
CA MET A 11 -51.00 -25.87 39.90
C MET A 11 -50.34 -24.51 39.63
N ALA A 12 -49.08 -24.54 39.21
CA ALA A 12 -48.45 -23.51 38.41
C ALA A 12 -47.56 -24.22 37.38
N LEU A 13 -47.80 -23.97 36.10
CA LEU A 13 -46.95 -24.41 34.99
C LEU A 13 -45.56 -23.75 35.10
N PRO A 14 -44.45 -24.52 35.13
CA PRO A 14 -43.13 -23.99 34.84
C PRO A 14 -42.86 -24.10 33.34
N LEU A 15 -42.53 -22.97 32.70
CA LEU A 15 -41.69 -22.95 31.51
C LEU A 15 -40.37 -23.64 31.84
N GLY A 16 -40.13 -24.80 31.25
CA GLY A 16 -38.84 -25.47 31.29
C GLY A 16 -37.84 -24.71 30.42
N LEU A 17 -37.02 -23.87 31.05
CA LEU A 17 -35.73 -23.45 30.53
C LEU A 17 -34.84 -24.68 30.40
N GLY A 18 -34.60 -25.12 29.17
CA GLY A 18 -33.49 -26.02 28.85
C GLY A 18 -32.19 -25.23 28.85
N LEU A 19 -31.51 -25.19 29.99
CA LEU A 19 -30.08 -24.88 30.03
C LEU A 19 -29.35 -26.12 29.52
N THR A 20 -29.10 -26.18 28.20
CA THR A 20 -28.05 -27.04 27.67
C THR A 20 -26.74 -26.29 27.86
N ALA A 21 -25.97 -26.74 28.86
CA ALA A 21 -24.54 -26.47 28.92
C ALA A 21 -23.92 -27.12 27.68
N CYS A 22 -23.72 -26.33 26.62
CA CYS A 22 -22.75 -26.65 25.60
C CYS A 22 -21.40 -26.19 26.13
N ASP A 23 -20.50 -27.16 26.21
CA ASP A 23 -19.10 -27.04 26.56
C ASP A 23 -18.45 -25.88 25.79
N ASN A 24 -17.94 -24.89 26.52
CA ASN A 24 -17.11 -23.83 25.98
C ASN A 24 -15.73 -24.43 25.70
N ASN A 25 -15.55 -25.01 24.52
CA ASN A 25 -14.25 -25.42 23.99
C ASN A 25 -14.33 -25.40 22.46
N ASP A 26 -14.53 -24.21 21.92
CA ASP A 26 -14.16 -23.84 20.55
C ASP A 26 -13.86 -22.33 20.56
N ASP A 27 -12.98 -21.90 21.47
CA ASP A 27 -12.19 -20.69 21.20
C ASP A 27 -11.26 -21.06 20.04
N PRO A 28 -11.27 -20.33 18.91
CA PRO A 28 -10.23 -20.50 17.91
C PRO A 28 -8.94 -19.94 18.50
N ASP A 29 -8.22 -20.78 19.23
CA ASP A 29 -6.84 -20.55 19.63
C ASP A 29 -5.96 -20.57 18.36
N GLY A 30 -5.65 -19.38 17.85
CA GLY A 30 -4.60 -19.14 16.87
C GLY A 30 -4.94 -18.01 15.88
N PRO A 31 -3.96 -17.22 15.42
CA PRO A 31 -4.15 -16.38 14.25
C PRO A 31 -4.42 -17.31 13.07
N GLY A 32 -5.69 -17.49 12.70
CA GLY A 32 -6.05 -18.19 11.48
C GLY A 32 -5.33 -17.49 10.32
N THR A 33 -4.50 -18.23 9.60
CA THR A 33 -3.89 -17.72 8.36
C THR A 33 -5.03 -17.44 7.39
N ASP A 34 -5.21 -16.19 6.99
CA ASP A 34 -6.10 -15.85 5.88
C ASP A 34 -5.79 -16.78 4.70
N PRO A 35 -6.80 -17.32 4.00
CA PRO A 35 -6.57 -18.24 2.89
C PRO A 35 -5.68 -17.56 1.84
N ILE A 36 -4.65 -18.29 1.39
CA ILE A 36 -3.77 -17.80 0.33
C ILE A 36 -4.62 -17.69 -0.94
N PRO A 37 -4.70 -16.51 -1.59
CA PRO A 37 -5.52 -16.34 -2.79
C PRO A 37 -5.00 -17.22 -3.93
N THR A 38 -5.92 -17.83 -4.69
CA THR A 38 -5.58 -18.70 -5.83
C THR A 38 -5.87 -18.06 -7.18
N GLN A 39 -6.54 -16.91 -7.19
CA GLN A 39 -6.88 -16.16 -8.38
C GLN A 39 -6.70 -14.65 -8.19
N THR A 40 -6.06 -14.02 -9.17
CA THR A 40 -6.09 -12.57 -9.35
C THR A 40 -7.26 -12.21 -10.26
N LEU A 41 -8.19 -11.40 -9.76
CA LEU A 41 -9.38 -10.94 -10.48
C LEU A 41 -9.03 -9.82 -11.48
N GLY A 42 -8.02 -9.02 -11.16
CA GLY A 42 -7.49 -7.95 -12.00
C GLY A 42 -6.68 -6.95 -11.19
N ALA A 43 -6.44 -5.78 -11.74
CA ALA A 43 -5.70 -4.73 -11.04
C ALA A 43 -6.24 -3.34 -11.37
N TYR A 44 -6.25 -2.46 -10.37
CA TYR A 44 -6.39 -1.03 -10.62
C TYR A 44 -5.07 -0.44 -11.08
N VAL A 45 -5.12 0.37 -12.13
CA VAL A 45 -3.98 1.13 -12.65
C VAL A 45 -4.23 2.60 -12.34
N ILE A 46 -3.31 3.20 -11.59
CA ILE A 46 -3.44 4.56 -11.06
C ILE A 46 -2.59 5.50 -11.90
N ASN A 47 -3.27 6.47 -12.52
CA ASN A 47 -2.66 7.52 -13.32
C ASN A 47 -2.83 8.83 -12.57
N THR A 48 -1.74 9.38 -12.04
CA THR A 48 -1.83 10.60 -11.20
C THR A 48 -2.14 11.85 -12.02
N GLY A 49 -1.93 11.77 -13.34
CA GLY A 49 -2.00 12.93 -14.21
C GLY A 49 -0.79 13.83 -14.08
N ASN A 50 -0.77 14.90 -14.86
CA ASN A 50 0.23 15.95 -14.77
C ASN A 50 -0.13 16.88 -13.60
N TRP A 51 0.89 17.35 -12.89
CA TRP A 51 0.72 18.25 -11.74
C TRP A 51 -0.15 19.47 -12.08
N GLY A 52 -1.27 19.61 -11.36
CA GLY A 52 -2.21 20.73 -11.52
C GLY A 52 -3.06 20.70 -12.79
N ALA A 53 -2.93 19.67 -13.63
CA ALA A 53 -3.73 19.53 -14.84
C ALA A 53 -5.09 18.87 -14.59
N ASN A 54 -5.31 18.29 -13.40
CA ASN A 54 -6.57 17.68 -13.01
C ASN A 54 -7.03 16.60 -13.99
N ASN A 55 -6.07 15.83 -14.51
CA ASN A 55 -6.25 14.81 -15.56
C ASN A 55 -5.78 13.42 -15.10
N GLY A 56 -5.73 13.19 -13.78
CA GLY A 56 -5.60 11.84 -13.24
C GLY A 56 -6.80 10.98 -13.61
N SER A 57 -6.60 9.68 -13.65
CA SER A 57 -7.61 8.69 -14.00
C SER A 57 -7.37 7.38 -13.27
N LEU A 58 -8.44 6.58 -13.16
CA LEU A 58 -8.38 5.25 -12.59
C LEU A 58 -8.81 4.24 -13.65
N GLN A 59 -7.95 3.27 -13.97
CA GLN A 59 -8.29 2.21 -14.94
C GLN A 59 -8.34 0.85 -14.26
N TRP A 60 -9.05 -0.08 -14.88
CA TRP A 60 -9.08 -1.49 -14.51
C TRP A 60 -8.37 -2.32 -15.57
N TYR A 61 -7.39 -3.12 -15.15
CA TYR A 61 -6.76 -4.15 -15.95
C TYR A 61 -7.37 -5.51 -15.62
N ASP A 62 -8.05 -6.11 -16.59
CA ASP A 62 -8.55 -7.47 -16.51
C ASP A 62 -7.41 -8.43 -16.87
N THR A 63 -6.92 -9.19 -15.89
CA THR A 63 -5.78 -10.11 -16.05
C THR A 63 -6.12 -11.33 -16.88
N GLN A 64 -7.40 -11.73 -16.96
CA GLN A 64 -7.84 -12.88 -17.73
C GLN A 64 -8.04 -12.53 -19.21
N ALA A 65 -8.73 -11.42 -19.48
CA ALA A 65 -8.90 -10.91 -20.84
C ALA A 65 -7.62 -10.23 -21.35
N GLY A 66 -6.73 -9.82 -20.45
CA GLY A 66 -5.56 -9.02 -20.74
C GLY A 66 -5.90 -7.64 -21.29
N THR A 67 -7.05 -7.06 -20.94
CA THR A 67 -7.52 -5.77 -21.46
C THR A 67 -7.49 -4.70 -20.38
N ILE A 68 -7.33 -3.45 -20.79
CA ILE A 68 -7.41 -2.30 -19.89
C ILE A 68 -8.62 -1.44 -20.25
N SER A 69 -9.34 -0.96 -19.23
CA SER A 69 -10.49 -0.09 -19.41
C SER A 69 -10.09 1.37 -19.70
N GLY A 70 -11.09 2.20 -20.06
CA GLY A 70 -11.00 3.65 -19.89
C GLY A 70 -11.04 4.07 -18.41
N ASP A 71 -11.19 5.37 -18.14
CA ASP A 71 -11.31 5.88 -16.77
C ASP A 71 -12.62 5.42 -16.12
N ILE A 72 -12.52 4.50 -15.15
CA ILE A 72 -13.69 3.95 -14.44
C ILE A 72 -14.32 5.00 -13.53
N TYR A 73 -13.55 5.97 -13.01
CA TYR A 73 -14.12 7.04 -12.21
C TYR A 73 -14.96 7.97 -13.09
N GLU A 74 -14.42 8.42 -14.22
CA GLU A 74 -15.17 9.26 -15.15
C GLU A 74 -16.42 8.56 -15.66
N ALA A 75 -16.32 7.27 -16.02
CA ALA A 75 -17.44 6.48 -16.50
C ALA A 75 -18.60 6.38 -15.48
N GLN A 76 -18.30 6.28 -14.18
CA GLN A 76 -19.32 6.17 -13.14
C GLN A 76 -19.84 7.51 -12.62
N ASN A 77 -19.06 8.59 -12.75
CA ASN A 77 -19.34 9.86 -12.06
C ASN A 77 -19.52 11.07 -13.01
N GLY A 78 -19.26 10.91 -14.31
CA GLY A 78 -19.41 11.96 -15.32
C GLY A 78 -18.40 13.11 -15.23
N LYS A 79 -17.31 12.90 -14.48
CA LYS A 79 -16.20 13.85 -14.30
C LYS A 79 -14.94 13.10 -13.92
N GLY A 80 -13.76 13.65 -14.23
CA GLY A 80 -12.48 13.08 -13.80
C GLY A 80 -12.27 13.12 -12.28
N ILE A 81 -11.43 12.21 -11.79
CA ILE A 81 -11.11 12.10 -10.35
C ILE A 81 -10.26 13.27 -9.83
N GLY A 82 -9.52 13.89 -10.75
CA GLY A 82 -8.58 14.97 -10.51
C GLY A 82 -7.17 14.46 -10.24
N ASP A 83 -6.35 15.26 -9.56
CA ASP A 83 -4.99 14.88 -9.17
C ASP A 83 -5.05 13.84 -8.04
N ILE A 84 -4.92 12.56 -8.39
CA ILE A 84 -4.80 11.43 -7.46
C ILE A 84 -3.32 11.12 -7.20
N GLU A 85 -2.96 10.85 -5.95
CA GLU A 85 -1.61 10.47 -5.55
C GLU A 85 -1.48 8.95 -5.32
N ASP A 86 -2.49 8.36 -4.69
CA ASP A 86 -2.49 6.95 -4.29
C ASP A 86 -3.91 6.38 -4.27
N LEU A 87 -4.00 5.07 -4.28
CA LEU A 87 -5.23 4.31 -4.15
C LEU A 87 -5.02 3.19 -3.13
N CYS A 88 -5.78 3.25 -2.03
CA CYS A 88 -5.88 2.14 -1.11
C CYS A 88 -7.11 1.29 -1.46
N VAL A 89 -6.87 0.01 -1.73
CA VAL A 89 -7.89 -1.00 -1.98
C VAL A 89 -8.12 -1.76 -0.67
N TYR A 90 -9.28 -1.57 -0.03
CA TYR A 90 -9.53 -2.23 1.27
C TYR A 90 -10.99 -2.66 1.44
N GLY A 91 -11.21 -3.90 1.87
CA GLY A 91 -12.54 -4.50 2.01
C GLY A 91 -13.32 -4.51 0.70
N SER A 92 -14.42 -3.76 0.62
CA SER A 92 -15.25 -3.61 -0.59
C SER A 92 -15.15 -2.21 -1.22
N LYS A 93 -14.20 -1.37 -0.79
CA LYS A 93 -14.12 0.05 -1.17
C LYS A 93 -12.74 0.49 -1.60
N LEU A 94 -12.70 1.48 -2.47
CA LEU A 94 -11.48 2.18 -2.87
C LEU A 94 -11.39 3.50 -2.12
N TYR A 95 -10.18 3.87 -1.73
CA TYR A 95 -9.88 5.14 -1.08
C TYR A 95 -8.86 5.86 -1.95
N ALA A 96 -9.36 6.76 -2.79
CA ALA A 96 -8.55 7.56 -3.70
C ALA A 96 -8.03 8.80 -2.97
N ILE A 97 -6.71 8.92 -2.88
CA ILE A 97 -6.02 9.95 -2.12
C ILE A 97 -5.69 11.11 -3.06
N GLY A 98 -6.34 12.27 -2.87
CA GLY A 98 -6.09 13.47 -3.66
C GLY A 98 -5.25 14.47 -2.87
N SER A 99 -3.94 14.49 -3.12
CA SER A 99 -2.97 15.33 -2.39
C SER A 99 -3.26 16.83 -2.56
N THR A 100 -3.11 17.35 -3.78
CA THR A 100 -3.34 18.78 -4.11
C THR A 100 -4.81 19.17 -4.05
N SER A 101 -5.71 18.19 -4.17
CA SER A 101 -7.16 18.38 -4.02
C SER A 101 -7.61 18.36 -2.56
N SER A 102 -6.72 18.08 -1.60
CA SER A 102 -6.99 17.98 -0.17
C SER A 102 -8.26 17.18 0.14
N LYS A 103 -8.36 15.97 -0.41
CA LYS A 103 -9.53 15.10 -0.24
C LYS A 103 -9.17 13.62 -0.24
N ILE A 104 -10.05 12.82 0.34
CA ILE A 104 -10.11 11.37 0.11
C ILE A 104 -11.49 11.05 -0.47
N ASP A 105 -11.52 10.50 -1.69
CA ASP A 105 -12.74 10.00 -2.31
C ASP A 105 -12.89 8.51 -2.00
N ILE A 106 -14.01 8.13 -1.39
CA ILE A 106 -14.39 6.75 -1.11
C ILE A 106 -15.29 6.27 -2.24
N LEU A 107 -14.87 5.20 -2.91
CA LEU A 107 -15.54 4.63 -4.08
C LEU A 107 -15.97 3.19 -3.81
N ASP A 108 -16.95 2.70 -4.57
CA ASP A 108 -17.11 1.26 -4.76
C ASP A 108 -16.02 0.70 -5.69
N ARG A 109 -15.99 -0.64 -5.83
CA ARG A 109 -15.00 -1.33 -6.68
C ARG A 109 -15.12 -1.00 -8.17
N ASN A 110 -16.24 -0.43 -8.63
CA ASN A 110 -16.43 -0.05 -10.03
C ASN A 110 -16.02 1.41 -10.29
N GLY A 111 -15.54 2.13 -9.27
CA GLY A 111 -15.11 3.54 -9.37
C GLY A 111 -16.23 4.55 -9.08
N LYS A 112 -17.42 4.12 -8.66
CA LYS A 112 -18.51 5.05 -8.34
C LYS A 112 -18.23 5.76 -7.01
N LEU A 113 -18.33 7.08 -7.00
CA LEU A 113 -18.17 7.90 -5.80
C LEU A 113 -19.30 7.62 -4.81
N LEU A 114 -18.93 7.19 -3.62
CA LEU A 114 -19.84 6.98 -2.49
C LEU A 114 -19.82 8.17 -1.54
N LYS A 115 -18.62 8.69 -1.25
CA LYS A 115 -18.40 9.81 -0.34
C LYS A 115 -17.12 10.54 -0.68
N SER A 116 -17.12 11.86 -0.59
CA SER A 116 -15.89 12.67 -0.64
C SER A 116 -15.65 13.25 0.74
N LEU A 117 -14.42 13.11 1.24
CA LEU A 117 -14.00 13.62 2.53
C LEU A 117 -13.01 14.77 2.31
N PRO A 118 -13.39 16.03 2.59
CA PRO A 118 -12.45 17.14 2.64
C PRO A 118 -11.42 16.90 3.73
N MET A 119 -10.15 17.01 3.37
CA MET A 119 -9.04 16.86 4.29
C MET A 119 -8.62 18.25 4.76
N THR A 120 -8.96 18.58 5.99
CA THR A 120 -8.61 19.86 6.62
C THR A 120 -8.12 19.66 8.05
N ASN A 121 -7.24 20.54 8.52
CA ASN A 121 -6.85 20.58 9.92
C ASN A 121 -7.95 21.25 10.78
N GLU A 122 -7.69 21.37 12.09
CA GLU A 122 -8.64 21.96 13.05
C GLU A 122 -8.95 23.45 12.79
N GLU A 123 -8.05 24.15 12.09
CA GLU A 123 -8.25 25.54 11.66
C GLU A 123 -9.01 25.65 10.33
N GLY A 124 -9.41 24.52 9.73
CA GLY A 124 -10.05 24.47 8.42
C GLY A 124 -9.09 24.67 7.24
N LYS A 125 -7.76 24.64 7.47
CA LYS A 125 -6.78 24.72 6.37
C LYS A 125 -6.70 23.37 5.65
N PRO A 126 -6.57 23.37 4.32
CA PRO A 126 -6.38 22.13 3.56
C PRO A 126 -5.13 21.39 4.02
N ILE A 127 -5.21 20.06 4.12
CA ILE A 127 -4.05 19.18 4.30
C ILE A 127 -3.85 18.37 3.02
N GLU A 128 -2.61 18.02 2.73
CA GLU A 128 -2.24 17.26 1.53
C GLU A 128 -1.99 15.79 1.92
N PRO A 129 -3.01 14.91 1.81
CA PRO A 129 -2.82 13.49 2.09
C PRO A 129 -1.94 12.84 1.01
N ARG A 130 -1.12 11.86 1.40
CA ARG A 130 -0.04 11.30 0.56
C ARG A 130 -0.27 9.83 0.22
N ARG A 131 0.02 8.93 1.16
CA ARG A 131 -0.03 7.48 0.95
C ARG A 131 -0.98 6.84 1.93
N ALA A 132 -1.57 5.71 1.56
CA ALA A 132 -2.53 5.02 2.41
C ALA A 132 -2.35 3.50 2.43
N VAL A 133 -2.59 2.91 3.61
CA VAL A 133 -2.62 1.45 3.82
C VAL A 133 -3.89 1.06 4.57
N GLY A 134 -4.52 -0.03 4.17
CA GLY A 134 -5.70 -0.57 4.82
C GLY A 134 -5.31 -1.67 5.80
N ALA A 135 -5.76 -1.59 7.05
CA ALA A 135 -5.53 -2.59 8.09
C ALA A 135 -6.54 -2.42 9.24
N GLU A 136 -6.84 -3.49 9.98
CA GLU A 136 -7.66 -3.42 11.21
C GLU A 136 -9.03 -2.74 11.03
N GLY A 137 -9.70 -2.95 9.89
CA GLY A 137 -10.98 -2.29 9.60
C GLY A 137 -10.86 -0.78 9.34
N CYS A 138 -9.65 -0.28 9.17
CA CYS A 138 -9.31 1.13 9.01
C CYS A 138 -8.48 1.37 7.74
N VAL A 139 -8.43 2.63 7.32
CA VAL A 139 -7.43 3.15 6.38
C VAL A 139 -6.56 4.13 7.13
N PHE A 140 -5.25 3.86 7.14
CA PHE A 140 -4.26 4.77 7.68
C PHE A 140 -3.64 5.55 6.53
N PHE A 141 -3.49 6.86 6.69
CA PHE A 141 -2.90 7.68 5.64
C PHE A 141 -1.97 8.75 6.20
N THR A 142 -0.89 9.02 5.47
CA THR A 142 0.06 10.10 5.74
C THR A 142 -0.42 11.41 5.14
N ALA A 143 0.02 12.54 5.70
CA ALA A 143 -0.21 13.85 5.13
C ALA A 143 0.97 14.79 5.38
N TYR A 144 1.20 15.75 4.48
CA TYR A 144 2.31 16.71 4.58
C TYR A 144 2.18 17.72 5.73
N ASP A 145 1.09 17.70 6.49
CA ASP A 145 1.00 18.38 7.79
C ASP A 145 1.81 17.67 8.88
N GLY A 146 2.50 16.57 8.54
CA GLY A 146 3.39 15.83 9.42
C GLY A 146 2.69 14.74 10.23
N THR A 147 1.48 14.36 9.83
CA THR A 147 0.65 13.40 10.57
C THR A 147 0.45 12.08 9.84
N VAL A 148 0.10 11.05 10.61
CA VAL A 148 -0.64 9.88 10.13
C VAL A 148 -2.03 9.87 10.78
N SER A 149 -3.05 9.65 9.97
CA SER A 149 -4.46 9.67 10.37
C SER A 149 -5.10 8.30 10.21
N LYS A 150 -6.07 7.99 11.08
CA LYS A 150 -6.87 6.76 11.09
C LYS A 150 -8.28 7.07 10.62
N LEU A 151 -8.70 6.47 9.52
CA LEU A 151 -10.04 6.54 8.96
C LEU A 151 -10.77 5.22 9.22
N ASP A 152 -11.87 5.27 9.96
CA ASP A 152 -12.72 4.10 10.21
C ASP A 152 -13.57 3.80 8.96
N THR A 153 -13.54 2.56 8.49
CA THR A 153 -14.18 2.19 7.20
C THR A 153 -15.69 1.93 7.28
N LEU A 154 -16.23 1.77 8.50
CA LEU A 154 -17.65 1.62 8.76
C LEU A 154 -18.32 3.00 8.85
N THR A 155 -17.78 3.90 9.67
CA THR A 155 -18.31 5.26 9.83
C THR A 155 -17.90 6.19 8.70
N GLN A 156 -16.81 5.84 7.99
CA GLN A 156 -16.19 6.64 6.93
C GLN A 156 -15.81 8.04 7.43
N THR A 157 -15.15 8.09 8.58
CA THR A 157 -14.67 9.31 9.23
C THR A 157 -13.26 9.13 9.76
N VAL A 158 -12.48 10.20 9.79
CA VAL A 158 -11.21 10.23 10.51
C VAL A 158 -11.49 10.22 12.00
N THR A 159 -10.99 9.22 12.72
CA THR A 159 -11.27 9.01 14.15
C THR A 159 -10.09 9.38 15.05
N ALA A 160 -8.88 9.41 14.50
CA ALA A 160 -7.67 9.77 15.24
C ALA A 160 -6.57 10.23 14.27
N LYS A 161 -5.60 10.99 14.80
CA LYS A 161 -4.37 11.36 14.10
C LYS A 161 -3.23 11.47 15.11
N VAL A 162 -2.00 11.32 14.64
CA VAL A 162 -0.79 11.51 15.44
C VAL A 162 0.31 12.15 14.61
N GLU A 163 1.06 13.06 15.22
CA GLU A 163 2.24 13.66 14.62
C GLU A 163 3.37 12.64 14.53
N VAL A 164 3.96 12.52 13.34
CA VAL A 164 5.02 11.56 13.05
C VAL A 164 6.33 12.20 12.65
N GLY A 165 6.29 13.40 12.05
CA GLY A 165 7.48 14.13 11.62
C GLY A 165 7.32 14.75 10.24
N ALA A 166 8.40 15.34 9.72
CA ALA A 166 8.35 16.13 8.49
C ALA A 166 8.21 15.26 7.21
N TYR A 167 7.27 15.63 6.34
CA TYR A 167 7.03 15.01 5.03
C TYR A 167 6.90 13.48 5.09
N PRO A 168 5.89 12.95 5.81
CA PRO A 168 5.62 11.53 5.81
C PRO A 168 5.13 11.08 4.42
N GLU A 169 5.70 9.99 3.93
CA GLU A 169 5.46 9.45 2.58
C GLU A 169 4.84 8.04 2.67
N ALA A 170 5.49 7.03 2.08
CA ALA A 170 5.00 5.66 2.08
C ALA A 170 4.95 5.07 3.48
N LEU A 171 3.94 4.23 3.70
CA LEU A 171 3.73 3.53 4.95
C LEU A 171 3.37 2.06 4.71
N ALA A 172 3.82 1.21 5.63
CA ALA A 172 3.45 -0.19 5.70
C ALA A 172 2.84 -0.49 7.07
N TYR A 173 2.01 -1.53 7.13
CA TYR A 173 1.42 -2.04 8.36
C TYR A 173 1.95 -3.46 8.63
N THR A 174 2.36 -3.73 9.87
CA THR A 174 2.56 -5.10 10.37
C THR A 174 2.26 -5.15 11.87
N ASP A 175 1.52 -6.17 12.29
CA ASP A 175 1.29 -6.54 13.71
C ASP A 175 0.95 -5.36 14.65
N GLY A 176 -0.09 -4.57 14.30
CA GLY A 176 -0.54 -3.44 15.12
C GLY A 176 0.35 -2.20 15.06
N LYS A 177 1.30 -2.16 14.12
CA LYS A 177 2.24 -1.05 13.94
C LYS A 177 2.24 -0.54 12.51
N LEU A 178 2.34 0.77 12.38
CA LEU A 178 2.66 1.43 11.12
C LEU A 178 4.13 1.81 11.10
N TYR A 179 4.76 1.65 9.94
CA TYR A 179 6.12 2.08 9.64
C TYR A 179 6.03 3.13 8.54
N ILE A 180 6.37 4.38 8.86
CA ILE A 180 6.16 5.54 7.98
C ILE A 180 7.50 6.16 7.60
N ASN A 181 7.79 6.24 6.31
CA ASN A 181 8.96 6.94 5.80
C ASN A 181 8.84 8.45 6.06
N LEU A 182 9.83 9.04 6.72
CA LEU A 182 9.95 10.49 6.91
C LEU A 182 11.00 11.03 5.95
N SER A 183 10.55 11.46 4.75
CA SER A 183 11.48 11.89 3.71
C SER A 183 12.18 13.20 4.05
N GLY A 184 11.59 14.02 4.93
CA GLY A 184 12.08 15.36 5.24
C GLY A 184 12.30 16.21 3.98
N TYR A 185 11.53 15.96 2.92
CA TYR A 185 11.72 16.56 1.60
C TYR A 185 13.14 16.36 1.04
N GLY A 186 13.61 15.11 1.09
CA GLY A 186 14.94 14.71 0.61
C GLY A 186 16.07 14.79 1.64
N LYS A 187 15.76 15.19 2.89
CA LYS A 187 16.75 15.41 3.95
C LYS A 187 16.57 14.50 5.16
N GLY A 188 15.46 13.79 5.25
CA GLY A 188 15.15 12.87 6.33
C GLY A 188 15.90 11.55 6.19
N ASN A 189 16.01 10.81 7.28
CA ASN A 189 16.69 9.53 7.37
C ASN A 189 16.01 8.64 8.41
N GLN A 190 14.69 8.79 8.58
CA GLN A 190 13.93 8.14 9.64
C GLN A 190 12.69 7.43 9.11
N VAL A 191 12.35 6.33 9.78
CA VAL A 191 11.06 5.65 9.70
C VAL A 191 10.38 5.76 11.06
N ALA A 192 9.24 6.45 11.13
CA ALA A 192 8.45 6.53 12.35
C ALA A 192 7.65 5.25 12.56
N VAL A 193 7.58 4.79 13.81
CA VAL A 193 6.76 3.62 14.20
C VAL A 193 5.59 4.06 15.06
N VAL A 194 4.36 3.79 14.61
CA VAL A 194 3.12 4.17 15.31
C VAL A 194 2.36 2.93 15.72
N ASN A 195 1.92 2.87 16.99
CA ASN A 195 0.96 1.86 17.44
C ASN A 195 -0.46 2.25 16.98
N THR A 196 -1.15 1.36 16.25
CA THR A 196 -2.46 1.64 15.63
C THR A 196 -3.64 1.63 16.60
N ALA A 197 -3.50 0.92 17.73
CA ALA A 197 -4.53 0.82 18.76
C ALA A 197 -4.58 2.12 19.58
N THR A 198 -3.43 2.64 20.00
CA THR A 198 -3.33 3.87 20.79
C THR A 198 -3.17 5.12 19.93
N MET A 199 -2.82 4.96 18.64
CA MET A 199 -2.43 6.05 17.74
C MET A 199 -1.31 6.90 18.35
N THR A 200 -0.26 6.25 18.84
CA THR A 200 0.91 6.90 19.43
C THR A 200 2.17 6.55 18.67
N LYS A 201 2.99 7.54 18.33
CA LYS A 201 4.35 7.33 17.87
C LYS A 201 5.19 6.73 19.00
N THR A 202 5.82 5.61 18.73
CA THR A 202 6.58 4.83 19.73
C THR A 202 8.08 5.05 19.62
N LYS A 203 8.61 5.23 18.40
CA LYS A 203 10.03 5.49 18.13
C LYS A 203 10.24 6.00 16.70
N ASP A 204 11.47 6.42 16.42
CA ASP A 204 12.02 6.55 15.07
C ASP A 204 13.13 5.52 14.87
N ILE A 205 13.16 4.90 13.70
CA ILE A 205 14.22 3.99 13.26
C ILE A 205 15.07 4.74 12.24
N GLU A 206 16.38 4.82 12.47
CA GLU A 206 17.30 5.43 11.52
C GLU A 206 17.49 4.51 10.31
N VAL A 207 17.33 5.09 9.12
CA VAL A 207 17.53 4.44 7.81
C VAL A 207 18.45 5.32 6.95
N LYS A 208 18.69 4.95 5.69
CA LYS A 208 19.48 5.82 4.80
C LYS A 208 18.71 7.08 4.43
N LEU A 209 19.46 8.07 3.95
CA LEU A 209 18.95 9.35 3.51
C LEU A 209 17.81 9.22 2.48
N ASN A 210 16.79 10.04 2.67
CA ASN A 210 15.62 10.19 1.81
C ASN A 210 14.75 8.92 1.68
N PRO A 211 14.24 8.35 2.78
CA PRO A 211 13.21 7.30 2.70
C PRO A 211 11.93 7.94 2.13
N SER A 212 11.46 7.46 0.98
CA SER A 212 10.42 8.16 0.22
C SER A 212 9.29 7.22 -0.19
N TYR A 213 9.15 6.91 -1.48
CA TYR A 213 7.92 6.34 -2.05
C TYR A 213 7.76 4.82 -1.87
N GLN A 214 8.74 4.11 -1.33
CA GLN A 214 8.66 2.66 -1.15
C GLN A 214 8.75 2.30 0.34
N CYS A 215 7.67 1.71 0.84
CA CYS A 215 7.56 1.08 2.15
C CYS A 215 6.52 -0.02 2.01
N LEU A 216 6.92 -1.29 2.12
CA LEU A 216 6.00 -2.44 2.05
C LEU A 216 6.32 -3.46 3.12
N ARG A 217 5.32 -4.25 3.52
CA ARG A 217 5.51 -5.47 4.32
C ARG A 217 5.81 -6.61 3.36
N GLY A 218 6.92 -7.33 3.58
CA GLY A 218 7.20 -8.56 2.84
C GLY A 218 6.44 -9.76 3.41
N ASP A 219 6.40 -10.84 2.64
CA ASP A 219 5.76 -12.11 3.06
C ASP A 219 6.44 -12.73 4.30
N ASP A 220 7.69 -12.35 4.60
CA ASP A 220 8.43 -12.72 5.82
C ASP A 220 8.02 -11.89 7.06
N GLY A 221 7.11 -10.93 6.90
CA GLY A 221 6.66 -10.00 7.93
C GLY A 221 7.58 -8.80 8.14
N ALA A 222 8.75 -8.73 7.50
CA ALA A 222 9.64 -7.60 7.60
C ALA A 222 9.14 -6.39 6.82
N ILE A 223 9.68 -5.21 7.15
CA ILE A 223 9.38 -3.98 6.43
C ILE A 223 10.53 -3.65 5.49
N TYR A 224 10.20 -3.39 4.23
CA TYR A 224 11.16 -3.04 3.19
C TYR A 224 10.99 -1.59 2.78
N VAL A 225 12.08 -0.82 2.87
CA VAL A 225 12.12 0.62 2.59
C VAL A 225 13.14 0.89 1.50
N VAL A 226 12.82 1.78 0.57
CA VAL A 226 13.82 2.34 -0.35
C VAL A 226 14.12 3.78 0.04
N SER A 227 15.39 4.03 0.36
CA SER A 227 15.94 5.35 0.58
C SER A 227 16.62 5.84 -0.68
N PHE A 228 16.24 7.03 -1.16
CA PHE A 228 16.66 7.58 -2.46
C PHE A 228 18.04 8.26 -2.42
N GLY A 229 18.66 8.31 -1.25
CA GLY A 229 19.97 8.90 -1.07
C GLY A 229 19.98 10.39 -1.42
N ASN A 230 21.08 10.84 -2.03
CA ASN A 230 21.28 12.24 -2.40
C ASN A 230 21.27 12.48 -3.92
N TYR A 231 20.66 11.56 -4.67
CA TYR A 231 20.65 11.56 -6.14
C TYR A 231 22.08 11.48 -6.70
N ALA A 232 22.73 10.34 -6.49
CA ALA A 232 24.07 10.06 -7.02
C ALA A 232 24.15 10.43 -8.53
N GLY A 233 25.24 11.05 -8.94
CA GLY A 233 25.42 11.61 -10.29
C GLY A 233 24.93 13.05 -10.47
N LYS A 234 24.24 13.64 -9.48
CA LYS A 234 23.75 15.02 -9.57
C LYS A 234 24.89 16.02 -9.86
N PRO A 235 24.70 16.98 -10.78
CA PRO A 235 25.68 18.02 -11.04
C PRO A 235 26.11 18.76 -9.76
N GLY A 236 27.42 18.84 -9.53
CA GLY A 236 28.01 19.50 -8.35
C GLY A 236 28.16 18.60 -7.12
N LEU A 237 27.76 17.33 -7.18
CA LEU A 237 28.02 16.33 -6.14
C LEU A 237 29.24 15.48 -6.54
N ALA A 238 30.24 15.38 -5.66
CA ALA A 238 31.40 14.54 -5.91
C ALA A 238 31.05 13.05 -5.74
N GLU A 239 31.66 12.18 -6.53
CA GLU A 239 31.41 10.74 -6.49
C GLU A 239 31.69 10.12 -5.12
N SER A 240 32.68 10.64 -4.39
CA SER A 240 32.98 10.24 -3.01
C SER A 240 31.84 10.51 -2.02
N ASP A 241 30.93 11.41 -2.36
CA ASP A 241 29.80 11.81 -1.52
C ASP A 241 28.50 11.13 -1.95
N TYR A 242 28.52 10.24 -2.94
CA TYR A 242 27.31 9.58 -3.44
C TYR A 242 26.68 8.68 -2.38
N ILE A 243 25.38 8.90 -2.16
CA ILE A 243 24.51 7.98 -1.45
C ILE A 243 23.53 7.45 -2.49
N TYR A 244 23.72 6.21 -2.89
CA TYR A 244 22.86 5.54 -3.87
C TYR A 244 21.50 5.19 -3.28
N GLN A 245 20.51 5.09 -4.17
CA GLN A 245 19.22 4.55 -3.79
C GLN A 245 19.38 3.09 -3.32
N THR A 246 18.90 2.78 -2.12
CA THR A 246 19.18 1.51 -1.45
C THR A 246 17.89 0.91 -0.89
N LEU A 247 17.66 -0.37 -1.15
CA LEU A 247 16.69 -1.20 -0.46
C LEU A 247 17.24 -1.59 0.91
N GLN A 248 16.42 -1.38 1.94
CA GLN A 248 16.73 -1.73 3.32
C GLN A 248 15.61 -2.61 3.89
N ARG A 249 15.98 -3.57 4.73
CA ARG A 249 15.05 -4.42 5.48
C ARG A 249 15.07 -4.01 6.94
N ILE A 250 13.89 -3.83 7.53
CA ILE A 250 13.68 -3.54 8.94
C ILE A 250 13.00 -4.75 9.57
N ASP A 251 13.63 -5.32 10.59
CA ASP A 251 13.03 -6.36 11.41
C ASP A 251 12.06 -5.73 12.42
N PRO A 252 10.74 -5.99 12.36
CA PRO A 252 9.77 -5.35 13.25
C PRO A 252 9.84 -5.80 14.72
N ALA A 253 10.53 -6.91 15.01
CA ALA A 253 10.75 -7.41 16.36
C ALA A 253 11.96 -6.77 17.03
N THR A 254 13.01 -6.47 16.26
CA THR A 254 14.30 -5.98 16.79
C THR A 254 14.64 -4.54 16.40
N ASP A 255 13.84 -3.95 15.50
CA ASP A 255 14.07 -2.66 14.83
C ASP A 255 15.41 -2.56 14.08
N GLN A 256 16.11 -3.69 13.88
CA GLN A 256 17.39 -3.72 13.18
C GLN A 256 17.17 -3.44 11.70
N VAL A 257 18.04 -2.59 11.15
CA VAL A 257 18.05 -2.21 9.75
C VAL A 257 19.22 -2.88 9.05
N GLU A 258 18.94 -3.52 7.93
CA GLU A 258 19.92 -4.14 7.05
C GLU A 258 19.84 -3.51 5.66
N ASP A 259 20.98 -3.05 5.13
CA ASP A 259 21.11 -2.65 3.73
C ASP A 259 21.22 -3.91 2.85
N LEU A 260 20.37 -4.04 1.84
CA LEU A 260 20.33 -5.23 0.98
C LEU A 260 21.05 -5.00 -0.36
N CYS A 261 20.51 -4.11 -1.18
CA CYS A 261 20.99 -3.86 -2.54
C CYS A 261 20.55 -2.48 -3.03
N LYS A 262 21.02 -2.07 -4.22
CA LYS A 262 20.52 -0.86 -4.87
C LYS A 262 19.10 -1.08 -5.41
N ALA A 263 18.21 -0.12 -5.24
CA ALA A 263 16.83 -0.22 -5.73
C ALA A 263 16.19 1.17 -5.85
N THR A 264 15.22 1.32 -6.75
CA THR A 264 14.37 2.51 -6.88
C THR A 264 12.90 2.17 -6.63
N TYR A 265 12.42 1.12 -7.30
CA TYR A 265 11.08 0.57 -7.11
C TYR A 265 11.19 -0.92 -6.79
N ILE A 266 10.32 -1.39 -5.92
CA ILE A 266 10.33 -2.76 -5.41
C ILE A 266 8.93 -3.38 -5.45
N ALA A 267 8.87 -4.68 -5.70
CA ALA A 267 7.68 -5.49 -5.55
C ALA A 267 8.06 -6.86 -4.96
N ASN A 268 7.37 -7.28 -3.89
CA ASN A 268 7.69 -8.53 -3.19
C ASN A 268 6.69 -9.64 -3.52
N LYS A 269 7.21 -10.86 -3.67
CA LYS A 269 6.44 -12.09 -3.65
C LYS A 269 7.29 -13.22 -3.06
N GLY A 270 6.86 -13.78 -1.94
CA GLY A 270 7.62 -14.78 -1.19
C GLY A 270 9.02 -14.27 -0.86
N ASN A 271 10.03 -15.10 -1.14
CA ASN A 271 11.44 -14.76 -0.94
C ASN A 271 12.03 -13.88 -2.06
N LYS A 272 11.25 -13.49 -3.08
CA LYS A 272 11.74 -12.69 -4.20
C LYS A 272 11.39 -11.22 -4.00
N MET A 273 12.39 -10.35 -4.14
CA MET A 273 12.19 -8.92 -4.36
C MET A 273 12.48 -8.60 -5.82
N TYR A 274 11.45 -8.27 -6.59
CA TYR A 274 11.59 -7.74 -7.93
C TYR A 274 11.98 -6.27 -7.83
N ILE A 275 13.09 -5.92 -8.45
CA ILE A 275 13.70 -4.59 -8.35
C ILE A 275 13.77 -3.97 -9.73
N LEU A 276 13.32 -2.73 -9.81
CA LEU A 276 13.70 -1.80 -10.85
C LEU A 276 14.64 -0.78 -10.22
N TYR A 277 15.91 -0.80 -10.62
CA TYR A 277 16.89 0.21 -10.25
C TYR A 277 17.01 1.23 -11.38
N SER A 278 16.87 2.51 -11.06
CA SER A 278 16.96 3.62 -12.01
C SER A 278 17.41 4.89 -11.26
N GLU A 279 18.71 5.07 -11.16
CA GLU A 279 19.28 6.29 -10.60
C GLU A 279 19.06 7.47 -11.55
N TYR A 280 18.50 8.57 -11.04
CA TYR A 280 17.99 9.65 -11.89
C TYR A 280 19.08 10.29 -12.77
N TYR A 281 20.27 10.52 -12.21
CA TYR A 281 21.39 11.13 -12.91
C TYR A 281 22.42 10.13 -13.45
N LEU A 282 22.20 8.81 -13.26
CA LEU A 282 23.06 7.74 -13.75
C LEU A 282 22.23 6.71 -14.54
N PRO A 283 21.61 7.11 -15.68
CA PRO A 283 20.70 6.26 -16.43
C PRO A 283 21.34 4.97 -16.96
N GLU A 284 22.66 4.91 -17.09
CA GLU A 284 23.42 3.72 -17.45
C GLU A 284 23.40 2.62 -16.38
N THR A 285 23.02 2.96 -15.15
CA THR A 285 22.90 1.99 -14.05
C THR A 285 21.55 1.27 -14.02
N ARG A 286 20.64 1.62 -14.94
CA ARG A 286 19.29 1.07 -14.99
C ARG A 286 19.30 -0.44 -15.19
N GLY A 287 18.49 -1.13 -14.41
CA GLY A 287 18.33 -2.58 -14.54
C GLY A 287 17.08 -3.10 -13.87
N CYS A 288 16.62 -4.26 -14.33
CA CYS A 288 15.55 -5.01 -13.69
C CYS A 288 16.06 -6.41 -13.31
N PHE A 289 15.99 -6.73 -12.01
CA PHE A 289 16.53 -7.96 -11.45
C PHE A 289 15.69 -8.45 -10.27
N VAL A 290 15.87 -9.72 -9.92
CA VAL A 290 15.32 -10.31 -8.71
C VAL A 290 16.44 -10.40 -7.68
N TYR A 291 16.18 -9.90 -6.48
CA TYR A 291 16.99 -10.15 -5.29
C TYR A 291 16.31 -11.25 -4.46
N ASP A 292 17.01 -12.33 -4.22
CA ASP A 292 16.53 -13.42 -3.36
C ASP A 292 16.82 -13.07 -1.89
N LEU A 293 15.77 -12.93 -1.09
CA LEU A 293 15.83 -12.46 0.29
C LEU A 293 16.50 -13.44 1.26
N GLU A 294 16.62 -14.72 0.89
CA GLU A 294 17.23 -15.76 1.71
C GLU A 294 18.73 -15.89 1.39
N THR A 295 19.06 -16.04 0.12
CA THR A 295 20.43 -16.24 -0.37
C THR A 295 21.20 -14.94 -0.57
N LYS A 296 20.49 -13.81 -0.68
CA LYS A 296 21.04 -12.46 -0.96
C LYS A 296 21.68 -12.34 -2.35
N GLU A 297 21.29 -13.22 -3.27
CA GLU A 297 21.78 -13.21 -4.65
C GLU A 297 20.93 -12.29 -5.54
N GLU A 298 21.62 -11.55 -6.42
CA GLU A 298 21.00 -10.75 -7.48
C GLU A 298 21.03 -11.53 -8.80
N LYS A 299 19.88 -11.63 -9.47
CA LYS A 299 19.77 -12.23 -10.80
C LYS A 299 19.00 -11.32 -11.74
N THR A 300 19.61 -10.96 -12.87
CA THR A 300 18.93 -10.23 -13.95
C THR A 300 17.61 -10.91 -14.29
N PHE A 301 16.54 -10.12 -14.34
CA PHE A 301 15.20 -10.62 -14.62
C PHE A 301 14.86 -10.43 -16.10
N VAL A 302 14.86 -9.17 -16.56
CA VAL A 302 14.58 -8.81 -17.96
C VAL A 302 15.48 -7.67 -18.40
N ASP A 303 15.78 -7.63 -19.68
CA ASP A 303 16.41 -6.45 -20.29
C ASP A 303 15.35 -5.34 -20.45
N ILE A 304 15.69 -4.14 -19.99
CA ILE A 304 14.83 -2.97 -20.03
C ILE A 304 15.41 -1.85 -20.91
N SER A 305 16.43 -2.14 -21.72
CA SER A 305 17.04 -1.17 -22.63
C SER A 305 16.02 -0.51 -23.57
N ASP A 306 14.98 -1.25 -23.94
CA ASP A 306 13.93 -0.81 -24.86
C ASP A 306 12.77 -0.10 -24.15
N ILE A 307 12.84 0.07 -22.83
CA ILE A 307 11.87 0.83 -22.03
C ILE A 307 12.46 2.21 -21.75
N PRO A 308 11.98 3.29 -22.39
CA PRO A 308 12.65 4.59 -22.33
C PRO A 308 12.64 5.25 -20.94
N SER A 309 11.54 5.09 -20.19
CA SER A 309 11.29 5.77 -18.92
C SER A 309 10.72 4.81 -17.86
N PRO A 310 11.47 3.77 -17.44
CA PRO A 310 10.97 2.81 -16.46
C PRO A 310 10.88 3.48 -15.07
N ASN A 311 9.67 3.62 -14.52
CA ASN A 311 9.40 4.33 -13.27
C ASN A 311 8.36 3.60 -12.39
N GLY A 312 8.40 2.28 -12.38
CA GLY A 312 7.59 1.49 -11.46
C GLY A 312 7.67 0.01 -11.78
N ILE A 313 7.49 -0.80 -10.75
CA ILE A 313 7.40 -2.24 -10.85
C ILE A 313 6.28 -2.74 -9.93
N ALA A 314 5.53 -3.73 -10.38
CA ALA A 314 4.55 -4.45 -9.57
C ALA A 314 4.59 -5.93 -9.92
N VAL A 315 4.21 -6.79 -8.98
CA VAL A 315 4.14 -8.24 -9.18
C VAL A 315 2.74 -8.73 -8.82
N ASP A 316 2.14 -9.51 -9.70
CA ASP A 316 0.86 -10.17 -9.44
C ASP A 316 1.04 -11.17 -8.28
N PRO A 317 0.22 -11.07 -7.22
CA PRO A 317 0.40 -11.86 -6.01
C PRO A 317 0.10 -13.35 -6.19
N VAL A 318 -0.50 -13.76 -7.31
CA VAL A 318 -0.86 -15.15 -7.59
C VAL A 318 -0.03 -15.71 -8.75
N THR A 319 0.01 -15.01 -9.89
CA THR A 319 0.68 -15.52 -11.09
C THR A 319 2.18 -15.23 -11.12
N GLU A 320 2.64 -14.30 -10.27
CA GLU A 320 3.98 -13.68 -10.31
C GLU A 320 4.31 -13.00 -11.64
N ASP A 321 3.31 -12.65 -12.45
CA ASP A 321 3.52 -11.77 -13.59
C ASP A 321 4.04 -10.42 -13.12
N VAL A 322 5.04 -9.89 -13.82
CA VAL A 322 5.75 -8.66 -13.45
C VAL A 322 5.39 -7.55 -14.42
N TYR A 323 5.04 -6.41 -13.86
CA TYR A 323 4.52 -5.24 -14.58
C TYR A 323 5.52 -4.11 -14.40
N ILE A 324 6.15 -3.68 -15.49
CA ILE A 324 7.07 -2.54 -15.51
C ILE A 324 6.35 -1.33 -16.11
N ILE A 325 6.35 -0.21 -15.39
CA ILE A 325 5.69 1.02 -15.80
C ILE A 325 6.67 1.86 -16.63
N ASN A 326 6.37 2.06 -17.91
CA ASN A 326 7.01 3.07 -18.73
C ASN A 326 6.24 4.39 -18.58
N GLN A 327 6.89 5.40 -18.01
CA GLN A 327 6.30 6.68 -17.65
C GLN A 327 6.97 7.83 -18.42
N PRO A 328 6.70 8.00 -19.73
CA PRO A 328 7.19 9.15 -20.48
C PRO A 328 6.50 10.45 -20.01
N TYR A 329 7.25 11.55 -20.02
CA TYR A 329 6.68 12.86 -19.71
C TYR A 329 5.76 13.35 -20.84
N GLY A 330 4.55 13.81 -20.50
CA GLY A 330 3.62 14.44 -21.45
C GLY A 330 2.96 13.49 -22.46
N ALA A 331 3.06 12.18 -22.27
CA ALA A 331 2.41 11.17 -23.11
C ALA A 331 1.68 10.13 -22.25
N LEU A 332 0.88 9.29 -22.91
CA LEU A 332 0.30 8.11 -22.27
C LEU A 332 1.42 7.16 -21.85
N CYS A 333 1.23 6.54 -20.70
CA CYS A 333 2.17 5.56 -20.17
C CYS A 333 1.89 4.18 -20.76
N GLU A 334 2.80 3.24 -20.53
CA GLU A 334 2.62 1.84 -20.94
C GLU A 334 2.98 0.92 -19.78
N LEU A 335 2.23 -0.17 -19.62
CA LEU A 335 2.62 -1.29 -18.76
C LEU A 335 3.20 -2.41 -19.63
N TYR A 336 4.45 -2.75 -19.39
CA TYR A 336 5.11 -3.91 -19.97
C TYR A 336 4.92 -5.10 -19.03
N ILE A 337 4.35 -6.19 -19.53
CA ILE A 337 3.97 -7.35 -18.73
C ILE A 337 4.85 -8.53 -19.13
N TYR A 338 5.50 -9.12 -18.13
CA TYR A 338 6.37 -10.28 -18.25
C TYR A 338 5.83 -11.42 -17.39
N GLY A 339 6.02 -12.66 -17.83
CA GLY A 339 5.80 -13.82 -16.99
C GLY A 339 6.80 -13.89 -15.84
N SER A 340 6.51 -14.71 -14.84
CA SER A 340 7.41 -14.99 -13.70
C SER A 340 8.80 -15.49 -14.10
N ASP A 341 8.95 -15.98 -15.34
CA ASP A 341 10.17 -16.46 -15.96
C ASP A 341 10.92 -15.39 -16.78
N GLY A 342 10.39 -14.17 -16.85
CA GLY A 342 10.94 -13.06 -17.64
C GLY A 342 10.47 -13.04 -19.10
N THR A 343 9.59 -13.95 -19.51
CA THR A 343 9.08 -13.96 -20.89
C THR A 343 8.14 -12.77 -21.12
N PHE A 344 8.43 -11.92 -22.11
CA PHE A 344 7.53 -10.83 -22.49
C PHE A 344 6.18 -11.37 -22.96
N LYS A 345 5.09 -10.90 -22.33
CA LYS A 345 3.73 -11.28 -22.70
C LYS A 345 3.11 -10.24 -23.61
N LYS A 346 3.05 -8.99 -23.16
CA LYS A 346 2.38 -7.89 -23.87
C LYS A 346 2.72 -6.55 -23.27
N LYS A 347 2.30 -5.50 -23.96
CA LYS A 347 2.16 -4.16 -23.40
C LYS A 347 0.73 -3.64 -23.53
N VAL A 348 0.33 -2.78 -22.61
CA VAL A 348 -0.95 -2.05 -22.67
C VAL A 348 -0.70 -0.56 -22.42
N GLU A 349 -1.45 0.28 -23.12
CA GLU A 349 -1.44 1.73 -22.92
C GLU A 349 -2.27 2.09 -21.69
N THR A 350 -1.76 2.97 -20.85
CA THR A 350 -2.42 3.47 -19.64
C THR A 350 -2.62 4.98 -19.73
N GLY A 351 -3.15 5.59 -18.68
CA GLY A 351 -3.32 7.03 -18.61
C GLY A 351 -2.00 7.81 -18.47
N ILE A 352 -2.15 9.09 -18.13
CA ILE A 352 -1.01 10.00 -17.97
C ILE A 352 -0.38 9.81 -16.60
N TYR A 353 0.95 9.66 -16.58
CA TYR A 353 1.75 9.54 -15.36
C TYR A 353 1.26 8.40 -14.45
N THR A 354 1.27 7.17 -14.98
CA THR A 354 0.97 5.96 -14.20
C THR A 354 2.03 5.76 -13.12
N THR A 355 1.62 5.59 -11.87
CA THR A 355 2.56 5.43 -10.75
C THR A 355 2.40 4.11 -10.00
N ASN A 356 1.26 3.42 -10.17
CA ASN A 356 0.97 2.25 -9.37
C ASN A 356 -0.02 1.28 -10.03
N VAL A 357 0.09 0.02 -9.64
CA VAL A 357 -0.79 -1.09 -10.01
C VAL A 357 -1.21 -1.79 -8.71
N ARG A 358 -2.51 -1.85 -8.43
CA ARG A 358 -3.07 -2.48 -7.21
C ARG A 358 -3.90 -3.70 -7.58
N PHE A 359 -3.33 -4.89 -7.35
CA PHE A 359 -4.00 -6.15 -7.64
C PHE A 359 -5.19 -6.39 -6.70
N VAL A 360 -6.19 -7.08 -7.22
CA VAL A 360 -7.34 -7.58 -6.49
C VAL A 360 -7.38 -9.08 -6.67
N THR A 361 -7.38 -9.80 -5.56
CA THR A 361 -7.56 -11.26 -5.52
C THR A 361 -8.97 -11.60 -5.03
N GLU A 362 -9.36 -12.87 -5.17
CA GLU A 362 -10.63 -13.41 -4.65
C GLU A 362 -10.83 -13.26 -3.13
#